data_AF-A0A927V9J1-F1
#
_entry.id   AF-A0A927V9J1-F1
#
_cell.length_a   1.000
_cell.length_b   1.000
_cell.length_c   1.000
_cell.angle_alpha   90.00
_cell.angle_beta   90.00
_cell.angle_gamma   90.00
#
_symmetry.space_group_name_H-M   'P 1'
#
loop_
_entity.id
_entity.type
_entity.pdbx_description
1 polymer ?
#
loop_
_entity_poly.entity_id
_entity_poly.type
_entity_poly.pdbx_seq_one_letter_code
_entity_poly.pdbx_strand_id
1 'polypeptide(L)'
;MEKQVEKIKDDEKIQKTKKKNRFVVLKVLLILILSFLLLISIGALFLWEGIPRKHKIEERVYEEDYAVIYSEEIKIVFGPDCKVGEKKDITSEGESCSCGYHRDTYIYDEWEITYKDQYGQTFVQTMNNMESFEEQQIEWMTNQMEEHYKTTQLKDYFDQSTLEGFELEQGGRSYVDVFYGNPIIGWSTDEDYKEMSEGDSKERAYTKELTERLSNPENMIHLYQLDYSQVYKSYPIRVSISLEAENMDITAEEVAKSKAEYQEKMNAIAQEIIKESGDSCHMRISLDVAYNETQTNQYGHTSFMNISCENSYVGGKEVDFTNTDKDYDQLLLYWYNENIW
;
A
#
# COMPACT_ATOMS: atom_id res chain seq x y z
N MET A 1 64.79 7.67 -74.13
CA MET A 1 63.39 7.30 -73.83
C MET A 1 63.28 6.60 -72.48
N GLU A 2 64.13 5.63 -72.15
CA GLU A 2 64.13 4.92 -70.85
C GLU A 2 64.22 5.85 -69.62
N LYS A 3 65.11 6.85 -69.62
CA LYS A 3 65.25 7.81 -68.50
C LYS A 3 63.99 8.65 -68.22
N GLN A 4 63.12 8.87 -69.20
CA GLN A 4 61.86 9.60 -68.99
C GLN A 4 60.76 8.70 -68.43
N VAL A 5 60.74 7.42 -68.81
CA VAL A 5 59.78 6.44 -68.27
C VAL A 5 60.07 6.13 -66.80
N GLU A 6 61.35 6.09 -66.42
CA GLU A 6 61.76 5.84 -65.02
C GLU A 6 61.37 7.00 -64.09
N LYS A 7 61.54 8.25 -64.55
CA LYS A 7 61.13 9.45 -63.79
C LYS A 7 59.61 9.53 -63.57
N ILE A 8 58.81 9.13 -64.55
CA ILE A 8 57.33 9.10 -64.43
C ILE A 8 56.89 8.05 -63.40
N LYS A 9 57.55 6.87 -63.37
CA LYS A 9 57.25 5.83 -62.38
C LYS A 9 57.60 6.25 -60.95
N ASP A 10 58.68 7.00 -60.76
CA ASP A 10 59.05 7.55 -59.45
C ASP A 10 58.08 8.65 -58.99
N ASP A 11 57.65 9.54 -59.89
CA ASP A 11 56.66 10.57 -59.58
C ASP A 11 55.29 9.96 -59.21
N GLU A 12 54.84 8.90 -59.89
CA GLU A 12 53.63 8.17 -59.52
C GLU A 12 53.74 7.49 -58.15
N LYS A 13 54.91 6.90 -57.84
CA LYS A 13 55.16 6.25 -56.55
C LYS A 13 55.20 7.25 -55.39
N ILE A 14 55.77 8.44 -55.62
CA ILE A 14 55.79 9.55 -54.66
C ILE A 14 54.37 10.09 -54.44
N GLN A 15 53.57 10.25 -55.50
CA GLN A 15 52.18 10.70 -55.37
C GLN A 15 51.30 9.68 -54.64
N LYS A 16 51.45 8.37 -54.91
CA LYS A 16 50.74 7.30 -54.18
C LYS A 16 51.11 7.30 -52.70
N THR A 17 52.39 7.49 -52.37
CA THR A 17 52.87 7.56 -50.98
C THR A 17 52.32 8.79 -50.26
N LYS A 18 52.32 9.97 -50.90
CA LYS A 18 51.72 11.20 -50.34
C LYS A 18 50.21 11.05 -50.10
N LYS A 19 49.47 10.41 -51.02
CA LYS A 19 48.02 10.18 -50.88
C LYS A 19 47.72 9.19 -49.75
N LYS A 20 48.52 8.13 -49.60
CA LYS A 20 48.43 7.16 -48.50
C LYS A 20 48.70 7.83 -47.14
N ASN A 21 49.73 8.68 -47.05
CA ASN A 21 50.05 9.40 -45.82
C ASN A 21 48.95 10.40 -45.43
N ARG A 22 48.37 11.14 -46.39
CA ARG A 22 47.23 12.03 -46.14
C ARG A 22 46.01 11.26 -45.60
N PHE A 23 45.73 10.07 -46.14
CA PHE A 23 44.61 9.24 -45.70
C PHE A 23 44.81 8.69 -44.28
N VAL A 24 46.05 8.33 -43.91
CA VAL A 24 46.40 7.92 -42.54
C VAL A 24 46.23 9.08 -41.57
N VAL A 25 46.74 10.27 -41.89
CA VAL A 25 46.60 11.47 -41.05
C VAL A 25 45.13 11.83 -40.84
N LEU A 26 44.30 11.77 -41.89
CA LEU A 26 42.87 12.07 -41.79
C LEU A 26 42.13 11.07 -40.89
N LYS A 27 42.49 9.78 -40.98
CA LYS A 27 41.92 8.74 -40.11
C LYS A 27 42.30 8.93 -38.64
N VAL A 28 43.56 9.26 -38.35
CA VAL A 28 44.02 9.53 -36.99
C VAL A 28 43.31 10.76 -36.42
N LEU A 29 43.18 11.83 -37.21
CA LEU A 29 42.46 13.03 -36.79
C LEU A 29 40.97 12.75 -36.50
N LEU A 30 40.32 11.96 -37.35
CA LEU A 30 38.92 11.57 -37.15
C LEU A 30 38.74 10.74 -35.87
N ILE A 31 39.64 9.78 -35.61
CA ILE A 31 39.61 8.97 -34.39
C ILE A 31 39.77 9.88 -33.16
N LEU A 32 40.72 10.82 -33.17
CA LEU A 32 40.92 11.75 -32.06
C LEU A 32 39.70 12.63 -31.79
N ILE A 33 39.04 13.14 -32.84
CA ILE A 33 37.81 13.93 -32.71
C ILE A 33 36.69 13.07 -32.11
N LEU A 34 36.50 11.85 -32.60
CA LEU A 34 35.48 10.94 -32.08
C LEU A 34 35.73 10.55 -30.62
N SER A 35 36.99 10.27 -30.25
CA SER A 35 37.36 9.96 -28.86
C SER A 35 37.15 11.16 -27.93
N PHE A 36 37.43 12.38 -28.40
CA PHE A 36 37.19 13.60 -27.63
C PHE A 36 35.70 13.85 -27.40
N LEU A 37 34.87 13.67 -28.44
CA LEU A 37 33.41 13.77 -28.32
C LEU A 37 32.84 12.70 -27.38
N LEU A 38 33.38 11.47 -27.43
CA LEU A 38 32.98 10.40 -26.51
C LEU A 38 33.30 10.79 -25.05
N LEU A 39 34.48 11.32 -24.78
CA LEU A 39 34.87 11.77 -23.43
C LEU A 39 33.98 12.91 -22.93
N ILE A 40 33.60 13.86 -23.79
CA ILE A 40 32.64 14.91 -23.43
C ILE A 40 31.28 14.30 -23.09
N SER A 41 30.77 13.36 -23.89
CA SER A 41 29.48 12.72 -23.61
C SER A 41 29.48 11.93 -22.31
N ILE A 42 30.57 11.22 -22.00
CA ILE A 42 30.75 10.50 -20.73
C ILE A 42 30.82 11.49 -19.56
N GLY A 43 31.58 12.58 -19.70
CA GLY A 43 31.66 13.63 -18.69
C GLY A 43 30.31 14.31 -18.43
N ALA A 44 29.53 14.56 -19.47
CA ALA A 44 28.18 15.11 -19.34
C ALA A 44 27.21 14.14 -18.64
N LEU A 45 27.31 12.83 -18.90
CA LEU A 45 26.57 11.80 -18.18
C LEU A 45 26.91 11.79 -16.68
N PHE A 46 28.21 11.81 -16.33
CA PHE A 46 28.62 11.85 -14.92
C PHE A 46 28.23 13.16 -14.21
N LEU A 47 28.22 14.29 -14.91
CA LEU A 47 27.74 15.56 -14.35
C LEU A 47 26.20 15.59 -14.20
N TRP A 48 25.47 14.89 -15.07
CA TRP A 48 24.02 14.78 -14.99
C TRP A 48 23.58 13.84 -13.86
N GLU A 49 24.29 12.72 -13.66
CA GLU A 49 24.01 11.75 -12.59
C GLU A 49 24.64 12.14 -11.24
N GLY A 50 25.73 12.91 -11.25
CA GLY A 50 26.50 13.27 -10.07
C GLY A 50 26.05 14.53 -9.33
N ILE A 51 25.07 15.28 -9.85
CA ILE A 51 24.41 16.34 -9.08
C ILE A 51 23.26 15.67 -8.32
N PRO A 52 23.38 15.47 -6.99
CA PRO A 52 22.22 15.05 -6.21
C PRO A 52 21.13 16.09 -6.45
N ARG A 53 20.04 15.67 -7.10
CA ARG A 53 18.83 16.47 -7.18
C ARG A 53 18.36 16.59 -5.73
N LYS A 54 18.77 17.66 -5.04
CA LYS A 54 18.10 18.06 -3.80
C LYS A 54 16.68 18.35 -4.22
N HIS A 55 15.76 17.41 -3.95
CA HIS A 55 14.34 17.68 -4.11
C HIS A 55 14.04 18.90 -3.26
N LYS A 56 13.58 19.96 -3.93
CA LYS A 56 13.15 21.17 -3.25
C LYS A 56 11.82 20.82 -2.60
N ILE A 57 11.76 20.94 -1.28
CA ILE A 57 10.50 20.84 -0.54
C ILE A 57 9.61 21.99 -1.02
N GLU A 58 8.46 21.66 -1.59
CA GLU A 58 7.42 22.63 -1.95
C GLU A 58 6.46 22.82 -0.78
N GLU A 59 5.81 23.99 -0.72
CA GLU A 59 4.75 24.27 0.22
C GLU A 59 3.41 24.21 -0.53
N ARG A 60 2.47 23.42 -0.02
CA ARG A 60 1.12 23.25 -0.57
C ARG A 60 0.11 23.70 0.48
N VAL A 61 -0.78 24.62 0.09
CA VAL A 61 -1.78 25.22 0.98
C VAL A 61 -3.18 24.92 0.46
N TYR A 62 -4.03 24.40 1.34
CA TYR A 62 -5.42 24.04 1.08
C TYR A 62 -6.33 24.95 1.90
N GLU A 63 -7.09 25.81 1.23
CA GLU A 63 -7.87 26.89 1.87
C GLU A 63 -9.38 26.63 1.86
N GLU A 64 -9.83 25.53 1.25
CA GLU A 64 -11.24 25.22 1.08
C GLU A 64 -11.88 24.77 2.41
N ASP A 65 -12.96 25.44 2.82
CA ASP A 65 -13.73 25.06 4.01
C ASP A 65 -14.73 23.95 3.65
N TYR A 66 -14.29 22.70 3.79
CA TYR A 66 -15.08 21.53 3.41
C TYR A 66 -16.36 21.40 4.24
N ALA A 67 -16.35 21.83 5.50
CA ALA A 67 -17.55 21.81 6.34
C ALA A 67 -18.65 22.73 5.82
N VAL A 68 -18.28 23.85 5.18
CA VAL A 68 -19.23 24.75 4.52
C VAL A 68 -19.62 24.24 3.12
N ILE A 69 -18.63 23.85 2.31
CA ILE A 69 -18.84 23.42 0.92
C ILE A 69 -19.72 22.18 0.85
N TYR A 70 -19.45 21.17 1.68
CA TYR A 70 -20.12 19.86 1.67
C TYR A 70 -21.20 19.73 2.74
N SER A 71 -21.78 20.85 3.20
CA SER A 71 -22.69 20.86 4.34
C SER A 71 -23.96 20.00 4.17
N GLU A 72 -24.42 19.77 2.94
CA GLU A 72 -25.56 18.88 2.67
C GLU A 72 -25.11 17.43 2.47
N GLU A 73 -24.00 17.21 1.78
CA GLU A 73 -23.36 15.92 1.56
C GLU A 73 -22.95 15.26 2.87
N ILE A 74 -22.44 16.04 3.84
CA ILE A 74 -22.14 15.58 5.20
C ILE A 74 -23.40 14.99 5.86
N LYS A 75 -24.58 15.58 5.66
CA LYS A 75 -25.83 15.05 6.24
C LYS A 75 -26.32 13.80 5.52
N ILE A 76 -25.99 13.65 4.24
CA ILE A 76 -26.28 12.42 3.47
C ILE A 76 -25.41 11.29 3.97
N VAL A 77 -24.11 11.52 4.13
CA VAL A 77 -23.14 10.50 4.56
C VAL A 77 -23.32 10.13 6.03
N PHE A 78 -23.38 11.12 6.92
CA PHE A 78 -23.34 10.93 8.38
C PHE A 78 -24.70 11.05 9.07
N GLY A 79 -25.75 11.32 8.30
CA GLY A 79 -27.10 11.48 8.81
C GLY A 79 -27.42 12.90 9.29
N PRO A 80 -28.72 13.21 9.48
CA PRO A 80 -29.18 14.58 9.77
C PRO A 80 -28.79 15.10 11.16
N ASP A 81 -28.48 14.20 12.10
CA ASP A 81 -28.16 14.51 13.49
C ASP A 81 -26.64 14.51 13.78
N CYS A 82 -25.80 14.41 12.74
CA CYS A 82 -24.36 14.48 12.90
C CYS A 82 -23.90 15.84 13.46
N LYS A 83 -22.73 15.85 14.09
CA LYS A 83 -22.10 17.05 14.62
C LYS A 83 -20.74 17.23 13.96
N VAL A 84 -20.56 18.36 13.29
CA VAL A 84 -19.26 18.80 12.77
C VAL A 84 -18.58 19.64 13.85
N GLY A 85 -17.35 19.27 14.18
CA GLY A 85 -16.50 19.94 15.16
C GLY A 85 -15.92 21.26 14.64
N GLU A 86 -15.09 21.88 15.48
CA GLU A 86 -14.36 23.09 15.10
C GLU A 86 -13.23 22.77 14.12
N LYS A 87 -12.97 23.71 13.20
CA LYS A 87 -11.86 23.64 12.26
C LYS A 87 -10.52 23.62 13.00
N LYS A 88 -9.65 22.68 12.63
CA LYS A 88 -8.27 22.59 13.13
C LYS A 88 -7.30 22.87 11.98
N ASP A 89 -6.46 23.87 12.13
CA ASP A 89 -5.38 24.16 11.17
C ASP A 89 -4.21 23.19 11.42
N ILE A 90 -3.82 22.43 10.39
CA ILE A 90 -2.72 21.46 10.45
C ILE A 90 -1.55 21.91 9.58
N THR A 91 -0.34 21.70 10.08
CA THR A 91 0.90 21.89 9.31
C THR A 91 1.73 20.62 9.39
N SER A 92 1.85 19.93 8.25
CA SER A 92 2.75 18.79 8.09
C SER A 92 4.06 19.28 7.48
N GLU A 93 5.13 19.28 8.27
CA GLU A 93 6.44 19.75 7.83
C GLU A 93 7.05 18.81 6.79
N GLY A 94 7.60 19.40 5.73
CA GLY A 94 8.30 18.64 4.69
C GLY A 94 9.60 18.03 5.20
N GLU A 95 9.92 16.84 4.71
CA GLU A 95 11.12 16.09 5.07
C GLU A 95 11.88 15.65 3.83
N SER A 96 13.22 15.61 3.93
CA SER A 96 14.07 14.99 2.92
C SER A 96 15.14 14.14 3.61
N CYS A 97 15.17 12.83 3.33
CA CYS A 97 16.18 11.91 3.85
C CYS A 97 17.33 11.71 2.83
N SER A 98 18.48 11.24 3.33
CA SER A 98 19.58 10.78 2.47
C SER A 98 19.27 9.51 1.67
N CYS A 99 18.21 8.79 2.02
CA CYS A 99 17.68 7.61 1.34
C CYS A 99 16.88 7.94 0.04
N GLY A 100 16.66 9.22 -0.26
CA GLY A 100 15.90 9.66 -1.45
C GLY A 100 14.39 9.86 -1.21
N TYR A 101 13.86 9.48 -0.04
CA TYR A 101 12.52 9.87 0.40
C TYR A 101 12.43 11.40 0.55
N HIS A 102 11.34 11.96 0.03
CA HIS A 102 11.01 13.37 0.12
C HIS A 102 9.50 13.53 0.35
N ARG A 103 9.14 14.48 1.20
CA ARG A 103 7.77 14.91 1.48
C ARG A 103 7.73 16.43 1.44
N ASP A 104 6.74 17.00 0.75
CA ASP A 104 6.48 18.45 0.72
C ASP A 104 5.91 18.91 2.08
N THR A 105 5.90 20.23 2.31
CA THR A 105 5.15 20.82 3.44
C THR A 105 3.68 20.99 3.02
N TYR A 106 2.76 20.57 3.88
CA TYR A 106 1.31 20.68 3.65
C TYR A 106 0.66 21.52 4.76
N ILE A 107 -0.12 22.52 4.38
CA ILE A 107 -0.94 23.34 5.28
C ILE A 107 -2.39 23.15 4.87
N TYR A 108 -3.20 22.59 5.77
CA TYR A 108 -4.55 22.13 5.47
C TYR A 108 -5.43 22.16 6.72
N ASP A 109 -6.73 21.97 6.54
CA ASP A 109 -7.71 22.02 7.61
C ASP A 109 -8.32 20.63 7.86
N GLU A 110 -8.63 20.34 9.13
CA GLU A 110 -9.35 19.14 9.57
C GLU A 110 -10.60 19.50 10.39
N TRP A 111 -11.63 18.65 10.28
CA TRP A 111 -12.85 18.70 11.06
C TRP A 111 -13.21 17.31 11.56
N GLU A 112 -13.52 17.18 12.85
CA GLU A 112 -14.09 15.95 13.40
C GLU A 112 -15.61 15.91 13.14
N ILE A 113 -16.11 14.78 12.65
CA ILE A 113 -17.54 14.54 12.44
C ILE A 113 -17.98 13.41 13.36
N THR A 114 -18.87 13.73 14.30
CA THR A 114 -19.46 12.75 15.21
C THR A 114 -20.87 12.38 14.77
N TYR A 115 -21.18 11.08 14.68
CA TYR A 115 -22.51 10.59 14.32
C TYR A 115 -22.81 9.28 15.03
N LYS A 116 -24.06 8.80 14.86
CA LYS A 116 -24.48 7.48 15.29
C LYS A 116 -24.88 6.64 14.10
N ASP A 117 -24.51 5.37 14.11
CA ASP A 117 -25.01 4.42 13.13
C ASP A 117 -26.44 3.95 13.46
N GLN A 118 -26.98 3.07 12.61
CA GLN A 118 -28.32 2.51 12.76
C GLN A 118 -28.48 1.62 14.01
N TYR A 119 -27.38 1.16 14.62
CA TYR A 119 -27.38 0.37 15.85
C TYR A 119 -27.17 1.26 17.09
N GLY A 120 -26.98 2.57 16.90
CA GLY A 120 -26.79 3.55 17.97
C GLY A 120 -25.35 3.64 18.47
N GLN A 121 -24.39 2.98 17.83
CA GLN A 121 -22.96 3.12 18.12
C GLN A 121 -22.51 4.50 17.66
N THR A 122 -21.67 5.14 18.48
CA THR A 122 -21.15 6.49 18.20
C THR A 122 -19.79 6.37 17.52
N PHE A 123 -19.62 7.08 16.41
CA PHE A 123 -18.38 7.14 15.65
C PHE A 123 -17.89 8.59 15.54
N VAL A 124 -16.58 8.75 15.43
CA VAL A 124 -15.90 10.01 15.12
C VAL A 124 -15.03 9.77 13.89
N GLN A 125 -15.21 10.56 12.85
CA GLN A 125 -14.42 10.51 11.62
C GLN A 125 -13.74 11.86 11.41
N THR A 126 -12.59 11.86 10.74
CA THR A 126 -11.88 13.09 10.38
C THR A 126 -12.13 13.41 8.91
N MET A 127 -12.61 14.61 8.63
CA MET A 127 -12.66 15.18 7.29
C MET A 127 -11.53 16.19 7.14
N ASN A 128 -10.82 16.17 6.02
CA ASN A 128 -9.76 17.11 5.70
C ASN A 128 -9.95 17.70 4.30
N ASN A 129 -9.28 18.82 3.99
CA ASN A 129 -9.33 19.45 2.67
C ASN A 129 -8.11 19.14 1.78
N MET A 130 -7.28 18.16 2.13
CA MET A 130 -6.20 17.68 1.26
C MET A 130 -6.68 16.66 0.23
N GLU A 131 -7.67 15.85 0.62
CA GLU A 131 -8.22 14.76 -0.17
C GLU A 131 -9.62 15.08 -0.65
N SER A 132 -10.07 14.47 -1.75
CA SER A 132 -11.43 14.69 -2.24
C SER A 132 -12.47 14.17 -1.24
N PHE A 133 -13.65 14.79 -1.20
CA PHE A 133 -14.74 14.33 -0.33
C PHE A 133 -15.18 12.89 -0.68
N GLU A 134 -15.12 12.55 -1.96
CA GLU A 134 -15.46 11.22 -2.49
C GLU A 134 -14.48 10.13 -2.07
N GLU A 135 -13.18 10.40 -2.06
CA GLU A 135 -12.17 9.44 -1.59
C GLU A 135 -12.30 9.19 -0.08
N GLN A 136 -12.51 10.27 0.70
CA GLN A 136 -12.67 10.17 2.15
C GLN A 136 -13.89 9.33 2.56
N GLN A 137 -14.96 9.28 1.75
CA GLN A 137 -16.11 8.40 2.02
C GLN A 137 -15.73 6.91 2.10
N ILE A 138 -14.79 6.47 1.27
CA ILE A 138 -14.31 5.07 1.26
C ILE A 138 -13.49 4.82 2.53
N GLU A 139 -12.62 5.76 2.91
CA GLU A 139 -11.82 5.70 4.14
C GLU A 139 -12.71 5.68 5.39
N TRP A 140 -13.71 6.54 5.46
CA TRP A 140 -14.64 6.57 6.60
C TRP A 140 -15.44 5.27 6.71
N MET A 141 -15.82 4.66 5.59
CA MET A 141 -16.47 3.34 5.58
C MET A 141 -15.54 2.27 6.14
N THR A 142 -14.28 2.21 5.69
CA THR A 142 -13.32 1.23 6.22
C THR A 142 -13.05 1.46 7.71
N ASN A 143 -12.86 2.70 8.14
CA ASN A 143 -12.66 3.06 9.54
C ASN A 143 -13.87 2.67 10.43
N GLN A 144 -15.10 2.90 9.95
CA GLN A 144 -16.31 2.47 10.67
C GLN A 144 -16.39 0.96 10.80
N MET A 145 -16.05 0.21 9.75
CA MET A 145 -16.04 -1.26 9.78
C MET A 145 -14.96 -1.81 10.70
N GLU A 146 -13.77 -1.21 10.73
CA GLU A 146 -12.73 -1.58 11.69
C GLU A 146 -13.22 -1.44 13.11
N GLU A 147 -13.78 -0.28 13.46
CA GLU A 147 -14.26 -0.01 14.81
C GLU A 147 -15.46 -0.90 15.18
N HIS A 148 -16.32 -1.23 14.21
CA HIS A 148 -17.37 -2.23 14.37
C HIS A 148 -16.78 -3.59 14.77
N TYR A 149 -15.84 -4.14 13.99
CA TYR A 149 -15.26 -5.46 14.28
C TYR A 149 -14.40 -5.48 15.55
N LYS A 150 -13.66 -4.40 15.83
CA LYS A 150 -12.97 -4.20 17.11
C LYS A 150 -13.95 -4.32 18.28
N THR A 151 -15.12 -3.68 18.17
CA THR A 151 -16.11 -3.62 19.25
C THR A 151 -16.95 -4.91 19.38
N THR A 152 -17.38 -5.51 18.27
CA THR A 152 -18.35 -6.63 18.26
C THR A 152 -17.70 -8.00 18.25
N GLN A 153 -16.53 -8.17 17.62
CA GLN A 153 -15.91 -9.49 17.41
C GLN A 153 -14.71 -9.75 18.31
N LEU A 154 -13.92 -8.74 18.67
CA LEU A 154 -12.72 -9.00 19.47
C LEU A 154 -12.99 -9.00 20.98
N LYS A 155 -13.89 -8.12 21.42
CA LYS A 155 -14.17 -7.91 22.84
C LYS A 155 -14.73 -9.14 23.57
N ASP A 156 -15.49 -9.99 22.86
CA ASP A 156 -16.13 -11.17 23.45
C ASP A 156 -15.18 -12.38 23.52
N TYR A 157 -14.12 -12.39 22.71
CA TYR A 157 -13.20 -13.52 22.60
C TYR A 157 -11.87 -13.32 23.35
N PHE A 158 -11.48 -12.06 23.58
CA PHE A 158 -10.25 -11.69 24.25
C PHE A 158 -10.51 -10.74 25.42
N ASP A 159 -10.09 -11.14 26.62
CA ASP A 159 -10.14 -10.26 27.79
C ASP A 159 -9.28 -9.01 27.55
N GLN A 160 -9.67 -7.86 28.08
CA GLN A 160 -8.92 -6.60 27.95
C GLN A 160 -7.44 -6.73 28.37
N SER A 161 -7.10 -7.64 29.28
CA SER A 161 -5.72 -7.92 29.70
C SER A 161 -4.91 -8.75 28.69
N THR A 162 -5.58 -9.51 27.81
CA THR A 162 -4.95 -10.16 26.64
C THR A 162 -4.73 -9.16 25.50
N LEU A 163 -5.37 -7.99 25.62
CA LEU A 163 -5.37 -6.88 24.68
C LEU A 163 -4.57 -5.67 25.19
N GLU A 164 -3.81 -5.82 26.30
CA GLU A 164 -2.85 -4.80 26.77
C GLU A 164 -1.75 -4.65 25.71
N GLY A 165 -2.01 -3.77 24.74
CA GLY A 165 -1.26 -3.68 23.47
C GLY A 165 -2.08 -3.13 22.29
N PHE A 166 -3.40 -2.91 22.46
CA PHE A 166 -4.19 -2.00 21.61
C PHE A 166 -3.76 -0.54 21.86
N GLU A 167 -2.49 -0.19 21.61
CA GLU A 167 -2.09 1.22 21.51
C GLU A 167 -2.52 1.75 20.15
N LEU A 168 -3.65 2.47 20.16
CA LEU A 168 -4.32 3.06 19.01
C LEU A 168 -3.49 4.10 18.22
N GLU A 169 -2.31 4.51 18.68
CA GLU A 169 -1.64 5.69 18.09
C GLU A 169 -0.19 5.52 17.65
N GLN A 170 0.63 4.58 18.14
CA GLN A 170 2.06 4.52 17.74
C GLN A 170 2.68 3.09 17.74
N GLY A 171 2.47 2.33 16.67
CA GLY A 171 3.54 1.45 16.15
C GLY A 171 3.59 -0.03 16.57
N GLY A 172 2.47 -0.64 16.99
CA GLY A 172 2.26 -2.12 17.06
C GLY A 172 1.55 -2.55 18.36
N ARG A 173 0.65 -3.55 18.37
CA ARG A 173 0.96 -4.96 18.04
C ARG A 173 -0.24 -5.85 17.62
N SER A 174 -1.46 -5.58 18.11
CA SER A 174 -2.73 -6.16 17.61
C SER A 174 -3.55 -5.11 16.87
N TYR A 175 -4.12 -5.42 15.70
CA TYR A 175 -4.90 -4.49 14.90
C TYR A 175 -6.02 -5.19 14.12
N VAL A 176 -7.12 -4.47 13.90
CA VAL A 176 -8.09 -4.81 12.85
C VAL A 176 -7.97 -3.74 11.80
N ASP A 177 -7.58 -4.15 10.62
CA ASP A 177 -7.52 -3.31 9.44
C ASP A 177 -8.59 -3.76 8.47
N VAL A 178 -9.34 -2.79 7.93
CA VAL A 178 -10.28 -3.05 6.84
C VAL A 178 -9.75 -2.32 5.62
N PHE A 179 -9.49 -3.09 4.57
CA PHE A 179 -8.99 -2.55 3.32
C PHE A 179 -10.09 -2.62 2.29
N TYR A 180 -10.27 -1.51 1.59
CA TYR A 180 -10.95 -1.50 0.31
C TYR A 180 -9.92 -1.76 -0.79
N GLY A 181 -10.26 -2.56 -1.79
CA GLY A 181 -9.37 -2.74 -2.95
C GLY A 181 -8.70 -4.12 -3.01
N ASN A 182 -7.61 -4.22 -3.78
CA ASN A 182 -7.03 -5.49 -4.19
C ASN A 182 -6.63 -6.33 -2.96
N PRO A 183 -7.18 -7.55 -2.79
CA PRO A 183 -6.88 -8.38 -1.63
C PRO A 183 -5.44 -8.92 -1.64
N ILE A 184 -4.72 -8.84 -2.76
CA ILE A 184 -3.36 -9.38 -2.93
C ILE A 184 -2.32 -8.37 -2.44
N ILE A 185 -1.57 -8.71 -1.38
CA ILE A 185 -0.44 -7.92 -0.88
C ILE A 185 0.80 -8.82 -0.86
N GLY A 186 1.59 -8.75 -1.93
CA GLY A 186 2.89 -9.42 -2.03
C GLY A 186 3.01 -10.38 -3.20
N TRP A 187 4.25 -10.56 -3.66
CA TRP A 187 4.62 -11.46 -4.75
C TRP A 187 5.92 -12.17 -4.40
N SER A 188 6.02 -13.44 -4.77
CA SER A 188 7.21 -14.26 -4.57
C SER A 188 7.87 -14.67 -5.88
N THR A 189 7.11 -14.61 -6.99
CA THR A 189 7.56 -14.93 -8.34
C THR A 189 7.28 -13.78 -9.34
N ASP A 190 7.91 -13.83 -10.51
CA ASP A 190 7.64 -12.90 -11.62
C ASP A 190 6.22 -13.07 -12.19
N GLU A 191 5.64 -14.27 -12.07
CA GLU A 191 4.27 -14.58 -12.48
C GLU A 191 3.27 -13.91 -11.51
N ASP A 192 3.49 -14.07 -10.20
CA ASP A 192 2.74 -13.37 -9.14
C ASP A 192 2.78 -11.84 -9.34
N TYR A 193 3.95 -11.29 -9.72
CA TYR A 193 4.10 -9.86 -9.97
C TYR A 193 3.22 -9.37 -11.13
N LYS A 194 3.14 -10.16 -12.21
CA LYS A 194 2.31 -9.81 -13.37
C LYS A 194 0.83 -9.82 -13.00
N GLU A 195 0.39 -10.83 -12.26
CA GLU A 195 -0.99 -10.96 -11.79
C GLU A 195 -1.39 -9.85 -10.82
N MET A 196 -0.51 -9.52 -9.86
CA MET A 196 -0.70 -8.37 -8.99
C MET A 196 -0.80 -7.07 -9.80
N SER A 197 0.09 -6.85 -10.76
CA SER A 197 0.04 -5.64 -11.61
C SER A 197 -1.26 -5.55 -12.42
N GLU A 198 -1.84 -6.67 -12.86
CA GLU A 198 -3.15 -6.70 -13.50
C GLU A 198 -4.28 -6.39 -12.49
N GLY A 199 -4.19 -6.95 -11.27
CA GLY A 199 -5.08 -6.64 -10.16
C GLY A 199 -5.10 -5.15 -9.79
N ASP A 200 -3.93 -4.54 -9.60
CA ASP A 200 -3.75 -3.12 -9.27
C ASP A 200 -4.28 -2.20 -10.37
N SER A 201 -4.19 -2.63 -11.64
CA SER A 201 -4.76 -1.86 -12.75
C SER A 201 -6.28 -1.88 -12.71
N LYS A 202 -6.90 -3.00 -12.36
CA LYS A 202 -8.35 -3.13 -12.28
C LYS A 202 -8.90 -2.43 -11.03
N GLU A 203 -8.18 -2.53 -9.91
CA GLU A 203 -8.52 -1.81 -8.68
C GLU A 203 -8.56 -0.32 -8.94
N ARG A 204 -7.47 0.26 -9.48
CA ARG A 204 -7.42 1.70 -9.81
C ARG A 204 -8.55 2.13 -10.74
N ALA A 205 -8.93 1.29 -11.70
CA ALA A 205 -10.05 1.57 -12.59
C ALA A 205 -11.39 1.59 -11.83
N TYR A 206 -11.62 0.61 -10.97
CA TYR A 206 -12.82 0.53 -10.14
C TYR A 206 -12.89 1.64 -9.09
N THR A 207 -11.79 1.95 -8.39
CA THR A 207 -11.72 3.07 -7.44
C THR A 207 -12.09 4.38 -8.14
N LYS A 208 -11.52 4.63 -9.31
CA LYS A 208 -11.86 5.83 -10.09
C LYS A 208 -13.35 5.89 -10.43
N GLU A 209 -13.93 4.80 -10.92
CA GLU A 209 -15.36 4.73 -11.23
C GLU A 209 -16.24 4.91 -9.97
N LEU A 210 -15.82 4.32 -8.84
CA LEU A 210 -16.53 4.50 -7.58
C LEU A 210 -16.47 5.96 -7.13
N THR A 211 -15.30 6.58 -7.08
CA THR A 211 -15.14 8.00 -6.72
C THR A 211 -16.00 8.91 -7.62
N GLU A 212 -16.02 8.66 -8.94
CA GLU A 212 -16.89 9.38 -9.88
C GLU A 212 -18.39 9.17 -9.58
N ARG A 213 -18.80 7.98 -9.11
CA ARG A 213 -20.19 7.73 -8.70
C ARG A 213 -20.52 8.42 -7.38
N LEU A 214 -19.61 8.40 -6.42
CA LEU A 214 -19.76 8.99 -5.08
C LEU A 214 -19.89 10.51 -5.10
N SER A 215 -19.51 11.18 -6.20
CA SER A 215 -19.77 12.61 -6.38
C SER A 215 -21.26 12.92 -6.59
N ASN A 216 -22.10 11.90 -6.85
CA ASN A 216 -23.54 12.06 -6.93
C ASN A 216 -24.17 11.75 -5.55
N PRO A 217 -24.92 12.69 -4.95
CA PRO A 217 -25.68 12.50 -3.71
C PRO A 217 -26.47 11.20 -3.60
N GLU A 218 -27.03 10.68 -4.71
CA GLU A 218 -27.82 9.44 -4.70
C GLU A 218 -26.99 8.16 -4.51
N ASN A 219 -25.68 8.23 -4.74
CA ASN A 219 -24.76 7.09 -4.65
C ASN A 219 -23.80 7.19 -3.46
N MET A 220 -23.84 8.29 -2.70
CA MET A 220 -22.95 8.51 -1.55
C MET A 220 -23.11 7.39 -0.51
N ILE A 221 -22.06 7.12 0.26
CA ILE A 221 -22.08 6.07 1.27
C ILE A 221 -22.81 6.58 2.51
N HIS A 222 -24.00 6.03 2.79
CA HIS A 222 -24.78 6.40 3.97
C HIS A 222 -24.26 5.67 5.22
N LEU A 223 -23.16 6.16 5.80
CA LEU A 223 -22.48 5.58 6.95
C LEU A 223 -23.38 5.40 8.17
N TYR A 224 -24.28 6.36 8.41
CA TYR A 224 -25.26 6.28 9.50
C TYR A 224 -26.31 5.16 9.33
N GLN A 225 -26.42 4.58 8.13
CA GLN A 225 -27.33 3.47 7.78
C GLN A 225 -26.58 2.26 7.23
N LEU A 226 -25.26 2.19 7.41
CA LEU A 226 -24.43 1.15 6.83
C LEU A 226 -24.83 -0.23 7.35
N ASP A 227 -25.28 -1.10 6.44
CA ASP A 227 -25.56 -2.51 6.74
C ASP A 227 -24.30 -3.34 6.55
N TYR A 228 -23.65 -3.69 7.66
CA TYR A 228 -22.40 -4.47 7.68
C TYR A 228 -22.55 -5.83 6.99
N SER A 229 -23.76 -6.40 6.90
CA SER A 229 -24.00 -7.66 6.19
C SER A 229 -24.08 -7.52 4.67
N GLN A 230 -24.34 -6.31 4.16
CA GLN A 230 -24.49 -6.04 2.73
C GLN A 230 -23.30 -5.29 2.15
N VAL A 231 -22.50 -4.60 2.97
CA VAL A 231 -21.38 -3.77 2.50
C VAL A 231 -20.40 -4.55 1.60
N TYR A 232 -20.12 -5.81 1.91
CA TYR A 232 -19.26 -6.71 1.13
C TYR A 232 -19.79 -7.08 -0.27
N LYS A 233 -21.10 -6.93 -0.49
CA LYS A 233 -21.73 -7.17 -1.79
C LYS A 233 -21.65 -5.93 -2.68
N SER A 234 -21.51 -4.76 -2.08
CA SER A 234 -21.46 -3.47 -2.77
C SER A 234 -20.03 -2.97 -2.94
N TYR A 235 -19.14 -3.36 -2.04
CA TYR A 235 -17.77 -2.89 -1.98
C TYR A 235 -16.80 -4.05 -1.79
N PRO A 236 -15.63 -3.96 -2.43
CA PRO A 236 -14.74 -5.09 -2.52
C PRO A 236 -13.75 -4.95 -1.35
N ILE A 237 -14.18 -5.49 -0.20
CA ILE A 237 -13.57 -5.26 1.12
C ILE A 237 -12.82 -6.50 1.60
N ARG A 238 -11.66 -6.27 2.21
CA ARG A 238 -10.88 -7.25 2.97
C ARG A 238 -10.81 -6.86 4.43
N VAL A 239 -11.14 -7.80 5.32
CA VAL A 239 -10.90 -7.65 6.76
C VAL A 239 -9.61 -8.39 7.12
N SER A 240 -8.70 -7.69 7.79
CA SER A 240 -7.47 -8.25 8.34
C SER A 240 -7.48 -8.08 9.84
N ILE A 241 -7.50 -9.19 10.58
CA ILE A 241 -7.40 -9.16 12.04
C ILE A 241 -6.04 -9.74 12.39
N SER A 242 -5.14 -8.92 12.93
CA SER A 242 -3.89 -9.37 13.52
C SER A 242 -3.96 -9.22 15.03
N LEU A 243 -3.70 -10.29 15.76
CA LEU A 243 -3.64 -10.27 17.21
C LEU A 243 -2.23 -10.63 17.63
N GLU A 244 -1.65 -9.82 18.50
CA GLU A 244 -0.37 -10.08 19.12
C GLU A 244 -0.54 -10.14 20.64
N ALA A 245 -0.17 -11.30 21.20
CA ALA A 245 -0.17 -11.53 22.63
C ALA A 245 1.28 -11.57 23.10
N GLU A 246 1.70 -10.54 23.82
CA GLU A 246 3.05 -10.45 24.37
C GLU A 246 3.12 -10.99 25.79
N ASN A 247 4.32 -11.50 26.13
CA ASN A 247 4.81 -11.51 27.51
C ASN A 247 3.98 -12.33 28.51
N MET A 248 3.47 -13.47 28.05
CA MET A 248 2.99 -14.49 28.97
C MET A 248 4.19 -15.24 29.55
N ASP A 249 4.33 -15.30 30.88
CA ASP A 249 5.22 -16.26 31.58
C ASP A 249 4.65 -17.69 31.41
N ILE A 250 4.55 -18.15 30.16
CA ILE A 250 3.97 -19.43 29.78
C ILE A 250 5.07 -20.41 29.38
N THR A 251 4.96 -21.62 29.91
CA THR A 251 5.79 -22.76 29.55
C THR A 251 5.42 -23.29 28.16
N ALA A 252 6.30 -24.04 27.51
CA ALA A 252 6.05 -24.65 26.19
C ALA A 252 4.77 -25.54 26.15
N GLU A 253 4.36 -26.10 27.28
CA GLU A 253 3.16 -26.93 27.39
C GLU A 253 1.88 -26.07 27.51
N GLU A 254 1.96 -24.95 28.22
CA GLU A 254 0.90 -23.92 28.25
C GLU A 254 0.74 -23.26 26.88
N VAL A 255 1.85 -23.01 26.19
CA VAL A 255 1.88 -22.50 24.81
C VAL A 255 1.11 -23.40 23.84
N ALA A 256 1.34 -24.73 23.87
CA ALA A 256 0.65 -25.66 22.98
C ALA A 256 -0.87 -25.71 23.25
N LYS A 257 -1.27 -25.60 24.52
CA LYS A 257 -2.68 -25.53 24.93
C LYS A 257 -3.31 -24.21 24.50
N SER A 258 -2.65 -23.09 24.75
CA SER A 258 -3.07 -21.75 24.33
C SER A 258 -3.20 -21.65 22.81
N LYS A 259 -2.30 -22.28 22.03
CA LYS A 259 -2.39 -22.32 20.57
C LYS A 259 -3.71 -22.92 20.08
N ALA A 260 -4.13 -24.04 20.65
CA ALA A 260 -5.38 -24.70 20.26
C ALA A 260 -6.60 -23.87 20.67
N GLU A 261 -6.60 -23.29 21.88
CA GLU A 261 -7.68 -22.44 22.38
C GLU A 261 -7.82 -21.15 21.55
N TYR A 262 -6.71 -20.50 21.20
CA TYR A 262 -6.75 -19.30 20.36
C TYR A 262 -7.15 -19.61 18.92
N GLN A 263 -6.69 -20.73 18.35
CA GLN A 263 -7.12 -21.17 17.02
C GLN A 263 -8.64 -21.38 16.97
N GLU A 264 -9.23 -22.00 18.00
CA GLU A 264 -10.68 -22.19 18.09
C GLU A 264 -11.42 -20.84 18.12
N LYS A 265 -10.93 -19.88 18.91
CA LYS A 265 -11.51 -18.52 18.97
C LYS A 265 -11.41 -17.78 17.64
N MET A 266 -10.25 -17.82 16.98
CA MET A 266 -10.07 -17.21 15.66
C MET A 266 -11.00 -17.83 14.62
N ASN A 267 -11.15 -19.15 14.63
CA ASN A 267 -12.08 -19.84 13.74
C ASN A 267 -13.53 -19.41 14.01
N ALA A 268 -13.92 -19.20 15.27
CA ALA A 268 -15.26 -18.74 15.62
C ALA A 268 -15.53 -17.32 15.08
N ILE A 269 -14.61 -16.38 15.32
CA ILE A 269 -14.66 -15.02 14.75
C ILE A 269 -14.75 -15.07 13.23
N ALA A 270 -13.93 -15.93 12.60
CA ALA A 270 -13.94 -16.11 11.17
C ALA A 270 -15.33 -16.52 10.65
N GLN A 271 -15.92 -17.53 11.28
CA GLN A 271 -17.24 -18.03 10.88
C GLN A 271 -18.35 -17.00 11.10
N GLU A 272 -18.25 -16.16 12.14
CA GLU A 272 -19.21 -15.07 12.38
C GLU A 272 -19.16 -14.00 11.29
N ILE A 273 -17.96 -13.56 10.89
CA ILE A 273 -17.77 -12.59 9.81
C ILE A 273 -18.18 -13.17 8.45
N ILE A 274 -17.83 -14.43 8.17
CA ILE A 274 -18.26 -15.14 6.95
C ILE A 274 -19.79 -15.22 6.88
N LYS A 275 -20.43 -15.55 7.99
CA LYS A 275 -21.89 -15.62 8.07
C LYS A 275 -22.54 -14.24 7.90
N GLU A 276 -22.00 -13.20 8.54
CA GLU A 276 -22.49 -11.83 8.40
C GLU A 276 -22.38 -11.35 6.95
N SER A 277 -21.24 -11.58 6.32
CA SER A 277 -21.01 -11.21 4.92
C SER A 277 -21.73 -12.11 3.91
N GLY A 278 -22.38 -13.19 4.33
CA GLY A 278 -23.00 -14.15 3.43
C GLY A 278 -22.01 -14.75 2.42
N ASP A 279 -20.83 -15.14 2.91
CA ASP A 279 -19.70 -15.67 2.14
C ASP A 279 -19.04 -14.68 1.17
N SER A 280 -19.37 -13.38 1.21
CA SER A 280 -18.81 -12.37 0.29
C SER A 280 -17.58 -11.63 0.81
N CYS A 281 -17.25 -11.76 2.10
CA CYS A 281 -16.05 -11.15 2.68
C CYS A 281 -14.79 -11.94 2.32
N HIS A 282 -13.72 -11.22 1.99
CA HIS A 282 -12.36 -11.74 2.02
C HIS A 282 -11.76 -11.41 3.37
N MET A 283 -11.23 -12.43 4.05
CA MET A 283 -10.81 -12.26 5.42
C MET A 283 -9.50 -12.96 5.66
N ARG A 284 -8.58 -12.23 6.28
CA ARG A 284 -7.32 -12.75 6.79
C ARG A 284 -7.35 -12.58 8.30
N ILE A 285 -7.16 -13.68 9.03
CA ILE A 285 -7.04 -13.64 10.48
C ILE A 285 -5.69 -14.25 10.84
N SER A 286 -4.85 -13.44 11.46
CA SER A 286 -3.54 -13.82 11.99
C SER A 286 -3.51 -13.60 13.50
N LEU A 287 -2.86 -14.53 14.20
CA LEU A 287 -2.47 -14.36 15.59
C LEU A 287 -0.99 -14.68 15.70
N ASP A 288 -0.23 -13.69 16.11
CA ASP A 288 1.20 -13.78 16.41
C ASP A 288 1.39 -13.76 17.93
N VAL A 289 1.59 -14.92 18.55
CA VAL A 289 1.91 -15.00 19.98
C VAL A 289 3.42 -14.96 20.15
N ALA A 290 3.94 -13.86 20.68
CA ALA A 290 5.34 -13.73 21.08
C ALA A 290 5.49 -14.13 22.56
N TYR A 291 6.20 -15.22 22.84
CA TYR A 291 6.50 -15.61 24.22
C TYR A 291 8.00 -15.63 24.50
N ASN A 292 8.35 -15.28 25.74
CA ASN A 292 9.73 -15.15 26.20
C ASN A 292 10.35 -16.53 26.46
N GLU A 293 10.70 -17.25 25.41
CA GLU A 293 11.65 -18.35 25.57
C GLU A 293 13.07 -17.77 25.50
N THR A 294 13.70 -17.54 26.66
CA THR A 294 15.08 -17.05 26.71
C THR A 294 16.04 -18.17 26.26
N GLN A 295 16.14 -18.45 24.96
CA GLN A 295 17.20 -19.28 24.44
C GLN A 295 18.47 -18.43 24.32
N THR A 296 19.33 -18.52 25.32
CA THR A 296 20.69 -17.97 25.22
C THR A 296 21.46 -18.94 24.32
N ASN A 297 21.70 -18.56 23.06
CA ASN A 297 22.56 -19.38 22.21
C ASN A 297 24.00 -19.38 22.76
N GLN A 298 24.86 -20.26 22.24
CA GLN A 298 26.27 -20.36 22.67
C GLN A 298 27.09 -19.06 22.54
N TYR A 299 26.53 -18.02 21.92
CA TYR A 299 27.13 -16.70 21.72
C TYR A 299 26.49 -15.61 22.60
N GLY A 300 25.54 -15.95 23.48
CA GLY A 300 24.91 -14.98 24.39
C GLY A 300 23.77 -14.16 23.77
N HIS A 301 23.29 -14.51 22.57
CA HIS A 301 22.10 -13.86 22.01
C HIS A 301 20.83 -14.47 22.58
N THR A 302 19.96 -13.62 23.11
CA THR A 302 18.57 -13.95 23.42
C THR A 302 17.77 -13.94 22.12
N SER A 303 17.05 -15.02 21.85
CA SER A 303 16.16 -15.15 20.69
C SER A 303 14.73 -15.24 21.21
N PHE A 304 13.78 -14.58 20.56
CA PHE A 304 12.35 -14.72 20.87
C PHE A 304 11.76 -15.82 19.99
N MET A 305 10.88 -16.67 20.54
CA MET A 305 10.13 -17.65 19.76
C MET A 305 8.73 -17.11 19.51
N ASN A 306 8.40 -16.92 18.23
CA ASN A 306 7.06 -16.50 17.81
C ASN A 306 6.25 -17.73 17.38
N ILE A 307 5.00 -17.80 17.82
CA ILE A 307 4.01 -18.73 17.28
C ILE A 307 3.02 -17.92 16.47
N SER A 308 3.05 -18.15 15.16
CA SER A 308 2.02 -17.64 14.27
C SER A 308 0.97 -18.72 14.02
N CYS A 309 -0.28 -18.31 14.04
CA CYS A 309 -1.40 -19.03 13.46
C CYS A 309 -2.03 -18.09 12.43
N GLU A 310 -2.18 -18.54 11.19
CA GLU A 310 -2.74 -17.74 10.12
C GLU A 310 -3.79 -18.54 9.38
N ASN A 311 -5.00 -17.98 9.28
CA ASN A 311 -6.06 -18.50 8.46
C ASN A 311 -6.52 -17.44 7.48
N SER A 312 -6.86 -17.89 6.28
CA SER A 312 -7.43 -17.02 5.26
C SER A 312 -8.69 -17.63 4.68
N TYR A 313 -9.65 -16.76 4.38
CA TYR A 313 -10.96 -17.16 3.91
C TYR A 313 -11.37 -16.34 2.69
N VAL A 314 -11.88 -17.05 1.68
CA VAL A 314 -12.34 -16.50 0.40
C VAL A 314 -13.65 -17.18 0.04
N GLY A 315 -14.71 -16.42 -0.16
CA GLY A 315 -15.98 -17.03 -0.56
C GLY A 315 -16.54 -18.00 0.49
N GLY A 316 -16.29 -17.74 1.79
CA GLY A 316 -16.63 -18.64 2.90
C GLY A 316 -15.79 -19.92 3.01
N LYS A 317 -14.75 -20.08 2.19
CA LYS A 317 -13.84 -21.26 2.20
C LYS A 317 -12.48 -20.89 2.76
N GLU A 318 -11.94 -21.76 3.60
CA GLU A 318 -10.56 -21.67 4.07
C GLU A 318 -9.60 -21.93 2.91
N VAL A 319 -8.55 -21.10 2.81
CA VAL A 319 -7.53 -21.13 1.77
C VAL A 319 -6.17 -21.12 2.44
N ASP A 320 -5.27 -21.99 1.96
CA ASP A 320 -3.89 -22.07 2.45
C ASP A 320 -2.95 -21.28 1.53
N PHE A 321 -2.62 -20.05 1.93
CA PHE A 321 -1.71 -19.19 1.17
C PHE A 321 -0.24 -19.59 1.27
N THR A 322 0.12 -20.65 2.00
CA THR A 322 1.48 -21.20 1.96
C THR A 322 1.77 -21.95 0.66
N ASN A 323 0.75 -22.17 -0.19
CA ASN A 323 0.84 -22.75 -1.52
C ASN A 323 0.40 -21.71 -2.57
N THR A 324 1.35 -20.87 -2.99
CA THR A 324 1.16 -19.61 -3.74
C THR A 324 0.51 -19.72 -5.12
N ASP A 325 0.33 -20.92 -5.69
CA ASP A 325 0.18 -21.02 -7.16
C ASP A 325 -1.23 -21.39 -7.66
N LYS A 326 -2.25 -21.58 -6.82
CA LYS A 326 -3.58 -22.07 -7.29
C LYS A 326 -4.82 -21.40 -6.74
N ASP A 327 -4.78 -20.92 -5.51
CA ASP A 327 -5.97 -20.31 -4.91
C ASP A 327 -6.02 -18.78 -5.18
N TYR A 328 -4.88 -18.18 -5.56
CA TYR A 328 -4.76 -16.78 -6.00
C TYR A 328 -5.44 -16.49 -7.35
N ASP A 329 -5.42 -17.44 -8.28
CA ASP A 329 -6.09 -17.31 -9.58
C ASP A 329 -7.62 -17.22 -9.44
N GLN A 330 -8.21 -17.98 -8.51
CA GLN A 330 -9.66 -17.97 -8.27
C GLN A 330 -10.13 -16.67 -7.61
N LEU A 331 -9.26 -16.04 -6.81
CA LEU A 331 -9.48 -14.76 -6.14
C LEU A 331 -9.71 -13.61 -7.12
N LEU A 332 -8.81 -13.42 -8.09
CA LEU A 332 -8.92 -12.37 -9.12
C LEU A 332 -10.09 -12.60 -10.09
N LEU A 333 -10.39 -13.86 -10.41
CA LEU A 333 -11.49 -14.23 -11.32
C LEU A 333 -12.86 -14.06 -10.69
N TYR A 334 -13.05 -14.39 -9.41
CA TYR A 334 -14.32 -14.21 -8.70
C TYR A 334 -14.67 -12.72 -8.54
N TRP A 335 -13.67 -11.90 -8.22
CA TRP A 335 -13.86 -10.49 -7.89
C TRP A 335 -14.25 -9.63 -9.10
N TYR A 336 -13.51 -9.74 -10.20
CA TYR A 336 -13.70 -8.85 -11.35
C TYR A 336 -14.69 -9.38 -12.39
N ASN A 337 -15.06 -10.67 -12.37
CA ASN A 337 -16.00 -11.22 -13.36
C ASN A 337 -17.43 -11.40 -12.84
N GLU A 338 -17.65 -11.53 -11.52
CA GLU A 338 -19.00 -11.78 -10.99
C GLU A 338 -19.63 -10.60 -10.23
N ASN A 339 -18.84 -9.62 -9.76
CA ASN A 339 -19.30 -8.55 -8.88
C ASN A 339 -19.17 -7.12 -9.43
N ILE A 340 -18.82 -6.93 -10.71
CA ILE A 340 -18.95 -5.62 -11.37
C ILE A 340 -20.41 -5.44 -11.81
N TRP A 341 -21.19 -4.72 -10.99
CA TRP A 341 -22.56 -4.29 -11.30
C TRP A 341 -22.73 -2.79 -11.01
#